data_AF-A0A7V9F8K8-F1
#
_entry.id   AF-A0A7V9F8K8-F1
#
_cell.length_a   1.000
_cell.length_b   1.000
_cell.length_c   1.000
_cell.angle_alpha   90.00
_cell.angle_beta   90.00
_cell.angle_gamma   90.00
#
_symmetry.space_group_name_H-M   'P 1'
#
loop_
_entity.id
_entity.type
_entity.pdbx_description
1 polymer ?
#
loop_
_entity_poly.entity_id
_entity_poly.type
_entity_poly.pdbx_seq_one_letter_code
_entity_poly.pdbx_strand_id
1 'polypeptide(L)'
;MDAKRWTLNDEERRTLEMALDALLPASGSFPAPSSIRVIDDFIIPRLAPAGSLPVPYPGLTAEDLKAILLRLDGDGAMTAALEQLETEFPVAFKGLWALAVYGYYSRPEAIEAIQKDHAPAYHGAPLPLGYEHAIEPWNPDDSLQNPRQPRGSYIPTDAVQRIATHEEPRT
;
A
#
# COMPACT_ATOMS: atom_id res chain seq x y z
N MET A 1 -23.78 14.03 -11.97
CA MET A 1 -23.56 12.94 -12.94
C MET A 1 -23.10 11.74 -12.12
N ASP A 2 -23.96 10.73 -11.98
CA ASP A 2 -23.56 9.48 -11.32
C ASP A 2 -22.54 8.78 -12.23
N ALA A 3 -21.27 8.85 -11.85
CA ALA A 3 -20.26 8.01 -12.46
C ALA A 3 -20.69 6.56 -12.20
N LYS A 4 -21.08 5.85 -13.26
CA LYS A 4 -21.42 4.43 -13.19
C LYS A 4 -20.28 3.72 -12.47
N ARG A 5 -20.54 3.28 -11.23
CA ARG A 5 -19.53 2.59 -10.42
C ARG A 5 -19.12 1.35 -11.22
N TRP A 6 -17.86 1.30 -11.61
CA TRP A 6 -17.34 0.16 -12.37
C TRP A 6 -17.41 -1.10 -11.49
N THR A 7 -17.50 -2.26 -12.12
CA THR A 7 -17.57 -3.55 -11.42
C THR A 7 -16.77 -4.60 -12.19
N LEU A 8 -16.33 -5.62 -11.44
CA LEU A 8 -15.84 -6.87 -11.99
C LEU A 8 -17.02 -7.80 -12.26
N ASN A 9 -16.92 -8.63 -13.29
CA ASN A 9 -17.75 -9.83 -13.42
C ASN A 9 -17.21 -10.96 -12.53
N ASP A 10 -17.91 -12.09 -12.48
CA ASP A 10 -17.57 -13.20 -11.57
C ASP A 10 -16.20 -13.85 -11.91
N GLU A 11 -15.86 -13.95 -13.19
CA GLU A 11 -14.59 -14.51 -13.66
C GLU A 11 -13.41 -13.57 -13.36
N GLU A 12 -13.55 -12.28 -13.71
CA GLU A 12 -12.59 -11.23 -13.39
C GLU A 12 -12.33 -11.15 -11.88
N ARG A 13 -13.39 -11.27 -11.07
CA ARG A 13 -13.28 -11.31 -9.60
C ARG A 13 -12.48 -12.53 -9.15
N ARG A 14 -12.83 -13.71 -9.65
CA ARG A 14 -12.15 -14.96 -9.29
C ARG A 14 -10.67 -14.93 -9.67
N THR A 15 -10.34 -14.43 -10.85
CA THR A 15 -8.96 -14.27 -11.31
C THR A 15 -8.20 -13.29 -10.42
N LEU A 16 -8.84 -12.19 -10.01
CA LEU A 16 -8.24 -11.26 -9.05
C LEU A 16 -8.01 -11.92 -7.68
N GLU A 17 -8.98 -12.67 -7.14
CA GLU A 17 -8.83 -13.41 -5.88
C GLU A 17 -7.64 -14.37 -5.92
N MET A 18 -7.55 -15.18 -6.99
CA MET A 18 -6.44 -16.11 -7.19
C MET A 18 -5.10 -15.39 -7.32
N ALA A 19 -5.06 -14.26 -8.04
CA ALA A 19 -3.85 -13.46 -8.18
C ALA A 19 -3.39 -12.87 -6.85
N LEU A 20 -4.32 -12.32 -6.05
CA LEU A 20 -4.01 -11.75 -4.73
C LEU A 20 -3.50 -12.83 -3.78
N ASP A 21 -4.14 -13.99 -3.72
CA ASP A 21 -3.74 -15.11 -2.86
C ASP A 21 -2.37 -15.69 -3.28
N ALA A 22 -2.04 -15.67 -4.58
CA ALA A 22 -0.73 -16.07 -5.06
C ALA A 22 0.37 -15.03 -4.72
N LEU A 23 0.05 -13.73 -4.76
CA LEU A 23 0.97 -12.66 -4.39
C LEU A 23 1.23 -12.60 -2.88
N LEU A 24 0.21 -12.87 -2.07
CA LEU A 24 0.25 -12.80 -0.62
C LEU A 24 -0.35 -14.09 -0.01
N PRO A 25 0.39 -15.21 -0.07
CA PRO A 25 -0.10 -16.49 0.45
C PRO A 25 -0.39 -16.43 1.95
N ALA A 26 -1.48 -17.07 2.36
CA ALA A 26 -1.79 -17.23 3.79
C ALA A 26 -0.67 -17.99 4.51
N SER A 27 -0.30 -17.53 5.71
CA SER A 27 0.78 -18.12 6.50
C SER A 27 0.61 -17.78 7.98
N GLY A 28 0.68 -18.78 8.86
CA GLY A 28 0.53 -18.56 10.30
C GLY A 28 -0.82 -17.92 10.63
N SER A 29 -0.81 -16.78 11.31
CA SER A 29 -2.03 -16.01 11.62
C SER A 29 -2.48 -15.09 10.47
N PHE A 30 -1.71 -14.97 9.39
CA PHE A 30 -2.02 -14.11 8.26
C PHE A 30 -3.05 -14.78 7.32
N PRO A 31 -4.24 -14.18 7.14
CA PRO A 31 -5.30 -14.75 6.31
C PRO A 31 -5.00 -14.60 4.81
N ALA A 32 -5.71 -15.33 3.95
CA ALA A 32 -5.66 -15.10 2.51
C ALA A 32 -6.35 -13.77 2.15
N PRO A 33 -5.82 -12.96 1.21
CA PRO A 33 -6.49 -11.76 0.70
C PRO A 33 -7.95 -11.98 0.28
N SER A 34 -8.24 -13.11 -0.37
CA SER A 34 -9.60 -13.49 -0.79
C SER A 34 -10.59 -13.63 0.38
N SER A 35 -10.11 -13.92 1.59
CA SER A 35 -10.95 -14.09 2.78
C SER A 35 -11.26 -12.79 3.55
N ILE A 36 -10.61 -11.67 3.23
CA ILE A 36 -10.67 -10.42 4.04
C ILE A 36 -11.12 -9.19 3.23
N ARG A 37 -11.98 -9.41 2.23
CA ARG A 37 -12.68 -8.36 1.46
C ARG A 37 -11.78 -7.27 0.85
N VAL A 38 -10.52 -7.59 0.53
CA VAL A 38 -9.56 -6.63 -0.06
C VAL A 38 -10.11 -6.00 -1.34
N ILE A 39 -10.77 -6.80 -2.17
CA ILE A 39 -11.31 -6.34 -3.47
C ILE A 39 -12.40 -5.29 -3.26
N ASP A 40 -13.42 -5.60 -2.45
CA ASP A 40 -14.62 -4.77 -2.31
C ASP A 40 -14.38 -3.52 -1.45
N ASP A 41 -13.63 -3.67 -0.37
CA ASP A 41 -13.49 -2.62 0.62
C ASP A 41 -12.26 -1.72 0.34
N PHE A 42 -11.30 -2.19 -0.48
CA PHE A 42 -10.11 -1.42 -0.82
C PHE A 42 -9.93 -1.13 -2.31
N ILE A 43 -9.84 -2.16 -3.17
CA ILE A 43 -9.43 -2.02 -4.57
C ILE A 43 -10.51 -1.32 -5.39
N ILE A 44 -11.75 -1.82 -5.39
CA ILE A 44 -12.85 -1.28 -6.20
C ILE A 44 -13.08 0.22 -5.94
N PRO A 45 -13.13 0.69 -4.68
CA PRO A 45 -13.35 2.11 -4.38
C PRO A 45 -12.20 3.05 -4.78
N ARG A 46 -10.98 2.54 -4.99
CA ARG A 46 -9.77 3.36 -5.19
C ARG A 46 -9.33 3.48 -6.65
N LEU A 47 -9.82 2.62 -7.52
CA LEU A 47 -9.49 2.70 -8.94
C LEU A 47 -10.27 3.83 -9.61
N ALA A 48 -9.54 4.67 -10.34
CA ALA A 48 -10.13 5.73 -11.13
C ALA A 48 -10.93 5.14 -12.31
N PRO A 49 -12.08 5.73 -12.67
CA PRO A 49 -12.78 5.40 -13.91
C PRO A 49 -11.89 5.61 -15.13
N ALA A 50 -12.18 4.89 -16.22
CA ALA A 50 -11.45 5.04 -17.49
C ALA A 50 -11.45 6.51 -17.97
N GLY A 51 -10.32 6.95 -18.52
CA GLY A 51 -10.13 8.32 -19.02
C GLY A 51 -9.98 9.41 -17.94
N SER A 52 -9.93 9.04 -16.65
CA SER A 52 -9.73 10.01 -15.57
C SER A 52 -8.26 10.46 -15.49
N LEU A 53 -8.03 11.77 -15.43
CA LEU A 53 -6.71 12.35 -15.18
C LEU A 53 -6.80 13.43 -14.07
N PRO A 54 -5.83 13.48 -13.14
CA PRO A 54 -4.68 12.58 -12.99
C PRO A 54 -5.08 11.20 -12.44
N VAL A 55 -4.36 10.13 -12.85
CA VAL A 55 -4.53 8.80 -12.24
C VAL A 55 -3.76 8.78 -10.91
N PRO A 56 -4.44 8.59 -9.76
CA PRO A 56 -3.77 8.53 -8.48
C PRO A 56 -2.88 7.28 -8.41
N TYR A 57 -1.86 7.32 -7.56
CA TYR A 57 -1.04 6.16 -7.24
C TYR A 57 -1.94 4.96 -6.84
N PRO A 58 -1.70 3.73 -7.35
CA PRO A 58 -0.48 3.28 -8.03
C PRO A 58 -0.46 3.42 -9.56
N GLY A 59 -1.31 4.29 -10.12
CA GLY A 59 -1.31 4.53 -11.57
C GLY A 59 -2.10 3.50 -12.37
N LEU A 60 -3.10 2.87 -11.75
CA LEU A 60 -4.03 1.96 -12.41
C LEU A 60 -5.44 2.57 -12.43
N THR A 61 -6.09 2.45 -13.58
CA THR A 61 -7.53 2.65 -13.75
C THR A 61 -8.27 1.32 -13.68
N ALA A 62 -9.60 1.38 -13.67
CA ALA A 62 -10.45 0.19 -13.81
C ALA A 62 -10.18 -0.60 -15.11
N GLU A 63 -9.84 0.09 -16.20
CA GLU A 63 -9.54 -0.54 -17.49
C GLU A 63 -8.18 -1.24 -17.48
N ASP A 64 -7.17 -0.61 -16.86
CA ASP A 64 -5.85 -1.22 -16.70
C ASP A 64 -5.94 -2.51 -15.89
N LEU A 65 -6.74 -2.52 -14.80
CA LEU A 65 -6.95 -3.74 -14.02
C LEU A 65 -7.62 -4.83 -14.86
N LYS A 66 -8.67 -4.52 -15.64
CA LYS A 66 -9.31 -5.51 -16.52
C LYS A 66 -8.32 -6.05 -17.56
N ALA A 67 -7.46 -5.19 -18.11
CA ALA A 67 -6.43 -5.60 -19.05
C ALA A 67 -5.34 -6.50 -18.40
N ILE A 68 -5.04 -6.29 -17.12
CA ILE A 68 -4.19 -7.19 -16.33
C ILE A 68 -4.89 -8.54 -16.14
N LEU A 69 -6.15 -8.54 -15.71
CA LEU A 69 -6.90 -9.78 -15.43
C LEU A 69 -7.02 -10.66 -16.67
N LEU A 70 -7.25 -10.07 -17.84
CA LEU A 70 -7.29 -10.81 -19.12
C LEU A 70 -5.96 -11.52 -19.44
N ARG A 71 -4.82 -11.01 -18.96
CA ARG A 71 -3.51 -11.66 -19.13
C ARG A 71 -3.28 -12.79 -18.13
N LEU A 72 -3.92 -12.71 -16.96
CA LEU A 72 -3.81 -13.71 -15.90
C LEU A 72 -4.78 -14.88 -16.09
N ASP A 73 -5.79 -14.72 -16.95
CA ASP A 73 -6.83 -15.70 -17.27
C ASP A 73 -6.35 -16.89 -18.14
N GLY A 74 -5.11 -17.36 -17.92
CA GLY A 74 -4.54 -18.50 -18.63
C GLY A 74 -4.66 -19.81 -17.86
N ASP A 75 -4.68 -20.94 -18.57
CA ASP A 75 -4.73 -22.33 -18.04
C ASP A 75 -3.50 -22.74 -17.18
N GLY A 76 -2.61 -21.80 -16.85
CA GLY A 76 -1.37 -22.02 -16.10
C GLY A 76 -1.50 -21.83 -14.59
N ALA A 77 -0.45 -22.20 -13.86
CA ALA A 77 -0.35 -21.86 -12.43
C ALA A 77 -0.27 -20.33 -12.27
N MET A 78 -1.12 -19.75 -11.41
CA MET A 78 -1.23 -18.29 -11.22
C MET A 78 0.13 -17.62 -10.92
N THR A 79 0.99 -18.27 -10.13
CA THR A 79 2.35 -17.77 -9.85
C THR A 79 3.17 -17.58 -11.13
N ALA A 80 3.14 -18.54 -12.06
CA ALA A 80 3.86 -18.43 -13.33
C ALA A 80 3.27 -17.32 -14.22
N ALA A 81 1.94 -17.15 -14.22
CA ALA A 81 1.29 -16.06 -14.92
C ALA A 81 1.69 -14.68 -14.36
N LEU A 82 1.82 -14.57 -13.03
CA LEU A 82 2.30 -13.35 -12.36
C LEU A 82 3.78 -13.07 -12.66
N GLU A 83 4.64 -14.08 -12.69
CA GLU A 83 6.06 -13.95 -13.08
C GLU A 83 6.19 -13.47 -14.55
N GLN A 84 5.35 -14.00 -15.44
CA GLN A 84 5.29 -13.55 -16.82
C GLN A 84 4.79 -12.10 -16.92
N LEU A 85 3.75 -11.73 -16.16
CA LEU A 85 3.25 -10.36 -16.08
C LEU A 85 4.32 -9.40 -15.58
N GLU A 86 5.09 -9.78 -14.55
CA GLU A 86 6.20 -8.99 -14.03
C GLU A 86 7.27 -8.74 -15.09
N THR A 87 7.61 -9.77 -15.87
CA THR A 87 8.63 -9.71 -16.91
C THR A 87 8.20 -8.87 -18.11
N GLU A 88 7.00 -9.12 -18.63
CA GLU A 88 6.51 -8.51 -19.87
C GLU A 88 5.88 -7.12 -19.64
N PHE A 89 5.24 -6.92 -18.49
CA PHE A 89 4.50 -5.70 -18.15
C PHE A 89 4.83 -5.20 -16.73
N PRO A 90 6.10 -4.84 -16.44
CA PRO A 90 6.57 -4.55 -15.09
C PRO A 90 5.83 -3.38 -14.41
N VAL A 91 5.34 -2.40 -15.16
CA VAL A 91 4.55 -1.29 -14.61
C VAL A 91 3.17 -1.76 -14.16
N ALA A 92 2.52 -2.61 -14.96
CA ALA A 92 1.21 -3.17 -14.65
C ALA A 92 1.28 -4.10 -13.44
N PHE A 93 2.30 -4.98 -13.41
CA PHE A 93 2.58 -5.83 -12.25
C PHE A 93 2.81 -5.01 -10.98
N LYS A 94 3.66 -3.96 -11.02
CA LYS A 94 3.89 -3.09 -9.86
C LYS A 94 2.62 -2.39 -9.38
N GLY A 95 1.74 -2.00 -10.30
CA GLY A 95 0.42 -1.47 -9.97
C GLY A 95 -0.45 -2.49 -9.22
N LEU A 96 -0.52 -3.73 -9.73
CA LEU A 96 -1.27 -4.82 -9.09
C LEU A 96 -0.68 -5.15 -7.71
N TRP A 97 0.64 -5.29 -7.62
CA TRP A 97 1.36 -5.54 -6.37
C TRP A 97 1.09 -4.45 -5.33
N ALA A 98 1.15 -3.18 -5.73
CA ALA A 98 0.83 -2.06 -4.86
C ALA A 98 -0.61 -2.17 -4.33
N LEU A 99 -1.60 -2.39 -5.21
CA LEU A 99 -2.99 -2.58 -4.78
C LEU A 99 -3.14 -3.75 -3.80
N ALA A 100 -2.49 -4.87 -4.07
CA ALA A 100 -2.51 -6.05 -3.21
C ALA A 100 -1.94 -5.74 -1.82
N VAL A 101 -0.72 -5.20 -1.75
CA VAL A 101 -0.02 -4.92 -0.49
C VAL A 101 -0.74 -3.88 0.34
N TYR A 102 -1.10 -2.72 -0.23
CA TYR A 102 -1.79 -1.68 0.54
C TYR A 102 -3.20 -2.11 0.93
N GLY A 103 -3.88 -2.83 0.05
CA GLY A 103 -5.20 -3.38 0.34
C GLY A 103 -5.14 -4.32 1.53
N TYR A 104 -4.26 -5.32 1.45
CA TYR A 104 -4.09 -6.36 2.46
C TYR A 104 -3.68 -5.80 3.82
N TYR A 105 -2.58 -5.04 3.89
CA TYR A 105 -2.08 -4.51 5.17
C TYR A 105 -2.89 -3.35 5.75
N SER A 106 -3.91 -2.87 5.03
CA SER A 106 -4.91 -1.95 5.59
C SER A 106 -6.11 -2.65 6.22
N ARG A 107 -6.19 -3.99 6.17
CA ARG A 107 -7.31 -4.75 6.73
C ARG A 107 -7.10 -5.04 8.22
N PRO A 108 -8.16 -4.97 9.06
CA PRO A 108 -8.05 -5.25 10.48
C PRO A 108 -7.49 -6.65 10.76
N GLU A 109 -7.85 -7.65 9.95
CA GLU A 109 -7.39 -9.04 10.12
C GLU A 109 -5.87 -9.18 9.91
N ALA A 110 -5.31 -8.45 8.94
CA ALA A 110 -3.86 -8.42 8.73
C ALA A 110 -3.14 -7.65 9.85
N ILE A 111 -3.75 -6.58 10.37
CA ILE A 111 -3.23 -5.81 11.52
C ILE A 111 -3.23 -6.69 12.79
N GLU A 112 -4.30 -7.46 13.03
CA GLU A 112 -4.39 -8.42 14.14
C GLU A 112 -3.32 -9.51 14.03
N ALA A 113 -3.07 -10.03 12.83
CA ALA A 113 -1.99 -10.98 12.60
C ALA A 113 -0.61 -10.38 12.92
N ILE A 114 -0.34 -9.14 12.49
CA ILE A 114 0.88 -8.41 12.84
C ILE A 114 1.02 -8.26 14.36
N GLN A 115 -0.05 -7.86 15.04
CA GLN A 115 -0.04 -7.69 16.50
C GLN A 115 0.30 -9.00 17.21
N LYS A 116 -0.31 -10.09 16.76
CA LYS A 116 -0.14 -11.40 17.38
C LYS A 116 1.25 -11.99 17.14
N ASP A 117 1.76 -11.90 15.92
CA ASP A 117 2.93 -12.68 15.50
C ASP A 117 4.25 -11.87 15.52
N HIS A 118 4.19 -10.53 15.46
CA HIS A 118 5.39 -9.70 15.26
C HIS A 118 5.49 -8.46 16.16
N ALA A 119 4.39 -7.74 16.38
CA ALA A 119 4.41 -6.42 17.01
C ALA A 119 3.13 -6.14 17.81
N PRO A 120 3.00 -6.62 19.06
CA PRO A 120 1.79 -6.46 19.88
C PRO A 120 1.29 -5.02 20.07
N ALA A 121 2.16 -4.04 19.86
CA ALA A 121 1.88 -2.61 19.97
C ALA A 121 1.55 -1.91 18.62
N TYR A 122 1.43 -2.66 17.53
CA TYR A 122 1.13 -2.10 16.20
C TYR A 122 -0.38 -1.86 16.03
N HIS A 123 -0.82 -0.60 15.95
CA HIS A 123 -2.26 -0.26 15.92
C HIS A 123 -2.82 0.10 14.54
N GLY A 124 -2.02 -0.01 13.47
CA GLY A 124 -2.42 0.45 12.14
C GLY A 124 -2.60 1.98 12.05
N ALA A 125 -3.12 2.48 10.94
CA ALA A 125 -3.32 3.90 10.69
C ALA A 125 -4.79 4.33 10.86
N PRO A 126 -5.09 5.56 11.36
CA PRO A 126 -4.14 6.50 11.96
C PRO A 126 -3.57 5.92 13.26
N LEU A 127 -2.40 6.39 13.69
CA LEU A 127 -1.79 5.98 14.97
C LEU A 127 -2.36 6.88 16.09
N PRO A 128 -3.46 6.53 16.79
CA PRO A 128 -4.06 7.40 17.79
C PRO A 128 -3.11 7.67 18.97
N LEU A 129 -2.16 6.77 19.22
CA LEU A 129 -1.13 6.90 20.25
C LEU A 129 0.22 7.38 19.69
N GLY A 130 0.27 7.70 18.40
CA GLY A 130 1.53 7.96 17.70
C GLY A 130 2.50 6.78 17.83
N TYR A 131 3.77 7.10 18.04
CA TYR A 131 4.81 6.13 18.33
C TYR A 131 5.33 6.25 19.77
N GLU A 132 4.68 7.03 20.64
CA GLU A 132 5.21 7.31 21.99
C GLU A 132 5.42 6.03 22.82
N HIS A 133 4.59 5.01 22.60
CA HIS A 133 4.67 3.74 23.31
C HIS A 133 5.61 2.71 22.65
N ALA A 134 6.15 3.00 21.46
CA ALA A 134 6.93 2.06 20.65
C ALA A 134 8.28 2.60 20.16
N ILE A 135 8.51 3.91 20.22
CA ILE A 135 9.82 4.51 19.99
C ILE A 135 10.53 4.57 21.33
N GLU A 136 11.67 3.89 21.39
CA GLU A 136 12.61 4.04 22.49
C GLU A 136 13.06 5.51 22.58
N PRO A 137 13.09 6.14 23.77
CA PRO A 137 13.53 7.51 23.91
C PRO A 137 14.91 7.71 23.29
N TRP A 138 15.12 8.87 22.66
CA TRP A 138 16.42 9.21 22.09
C TRP A 138 17.52 9.05 23.15
N ASN A 139 18.47 8.16 22.89
CA ASN A 139 19.58 7.89 23.78
C ASN A 139 20.86 8.51 23.19
N PRO A 140 21.37 9.63 23.74
CA PRO A 140 22.57 10.28 23.24
C PRO A 140 23.84 9.44 23.42
N ASP A 141 23.80 8.42 24.28
CA ASP A 141 24.89 7.48 24.53
C ASP A 141 24.82 6.23 23.63
N ASP A 142 23.72 6.03 22.90
CA ASP A 142 23.61 4.96 21.90
C ASP A 142 24.35 5.34 20.62
N SER A 143 25.42 4.60 20.31
CA SER A 143 26.24 4.81 19.13
C SER A 143 25.54 4.59 17.78
N LEU A 144 24.38 3.93 17.77
CA LEU A 144 23.52 3.81 16.58
C LEU A 144 22.68 5.07 16.35
N GLN A 145 22.24 5.73 17.43
CA GLN A 145 21.46 6.97 17.37
C GLN A 145 22.38 8.20 17.25
N ASN A 146 23.51 8.19 17.95
CA ASN A 146 24.52 9.26 17.95
C ASN A 146 25.87 8.73 17.42
N PRO A 147 26.07 8.68 16.10
CA PRO A 147 27.29 8.11 15.52
C PRO A 147 28.52 8.93 15.90
N ARG A 148 29.62 8.24 16.22
CA ARG A 148 30.91 8.86 16.64
C ARG A 148 31.49 9.87 15.65
N GLN A 149 31.10 9.78 14.38
CA GLN A 149 31.45 10.73 13.33
C GLN A 149 30.17 11.25 12.65
N PRO A 150 29.48 12.23 13.25
CA PRO A 150 28.24 12.75 12.68
C PRO A 150 28.56 13.47 11.37
N ARG A 151 27.95 13.03 10.27
CA ARG A 151 27.97 13.73 8.98
C ARG A 151 26.70 14.57 8.88
N GLY A 152 26.68 15.71 9.57
CA GLY A 152 25.55 16.63 9.64
C GLY A 152 25.37 17.23 11.04
N SER A 153 24.53 18.24 11.15
CA SER A 153 24.18 18.87 12.43
C SER A 153 22.67 18.80 12.64
N TYR A 154 22.25 18.35 13.82
CA TYR A 154 20.86 18.44 14.26
C TYR A 154 20.59 19.84 14.81
N ILE A 155 19.49 20.47 14.38
CA ILE A 155 18.97 21.70 14.97
C ILE A 155 17.72 21.31 15.76
N PRO A 156 17.69 21.50 17.09
CA PRO A 156 16.50 21.29 17.90
C PRO A 156 15.28 22.01 17.32
N THR A 157 14.11 21.38 17.37
CA THR A 157 12.87 21.91 16.77
C THR A 157 12.52 23.30 17.29
N ASP A 158 12.79 23.57 18.56
CA ASP A 158 12.60 24.87 19.22
C ASP A 158 13.64 25.94 18.82
N ALA A 159 14.79 25.52 18.29
CA ALA A 159 15.82 26.40 17.73
C ALA A 159 15.58 26.76 16.25
N VAL A 160 14.58 26.17 15.59
CA VAL A 160 14.21 26.51 14.20
C VAL A 160 13.43 27.82 14.17
N GLN A 161 14.04 28.87 13.64
CA GLN A 161 13.35 30.14 13.41
C GLN A 161 12.66 30.15 12.04
N ARG A 162 11.38 30.55 12.01
CA ARG A 162 10.67 30.79 10.74
C ARG A 162 11.28 32.01 10.05
N ILE A 163 11.70 31.83 8.81
CA ILE A 163 12.12 32.95 7.95
C ILE A 163 10.87 33.70 7.50
N ALA A 164 10.86 35.02 7.63
CA ALA A 164 9.79 35.84 7.08
C ALA A 164 9.80 35.71 5.56
N THR A 165 8.75 35.11 4.99
CA THR A 165 8.49 35.19 3.55
C THR A 165 8.11 36.62 3.23
N HIS A 166 8.93 37.32 2.44
CA HIS A 166 8.55 38.58 1.82
C HIS A 166 7.36 38.29 0.88
N GLU A 167 6.15 38.56 1.34
CA GLU A 167 5.00 38.68 0.44
C GLU A 167 5.15 40.02 -0.29
N GLU A 168 5.45 39.96 -1.58
CA GLU A 168 5.23 41.13 -2.44
C GLU A 168 3.73 41.44 -2.45
N PRO A 169 3.33 42.71 -2.23
CA PRO A 169 1.93 43.09 -2.29
C PRO A 169 1.41 42.86 -3.70
N ARG A 170 0.45 41.93 -3.84
CA ARG A 170 -0.35 41.83 -5.06
C ARG A 170 -1.23 43.07 -5.15
N THR A 171 -0.87 43.97 -6.07
CA THR A 171 -1.74 45.05 -6.57
C THR A 171 -2.91 44.47 -7.37
#